data_AF-A0A7K1U050-F1
#
_entry.id   AF-A0A7K1U050-F1
#
_cell.length_a   1.000
_cell.length_b   1.000
_cell.length_c   1.000
_cell.angle_alpha   90.00
_cell.angle_beta   90.00
_cell.angle_gamma   90.00
#
_symmetry.space_group_name_H-M   'P 1'
#
loop_
_entity.id
_entity.type
_entity.pdbx_description
1 polymer ?
#
loop_
_entity_poly.entity_id
_entity_poly.type
_entity_poly.pdbx_seq_one_letter_code
_entity_poly.pdbx_strand_id
1 'polypeptide(L)'
;MKVELKNIQINKAKSETSNAYSAELFVDDVRAGVATNDGQGGVTFISPFDEASINIIRAAQKYCETLPPLVIGDGDDKDSLPMTLELYLDELVDKFAFNQQMQKDMKKGIIMGIEGERYQLCELSPSPEALLNNPKGRALLAKFMVDFVKPALKEGQRVLNTNLPEEFLALVNPPADMTNQPASKASYARSPHKRKPLPGKNGLA
;
A
#
# COMPACT_ATOMS: atom_id res chain seq x y z
N MET A 1 8.34 -17.08 14.38
CA MET A 1 9.48 -16.22 14.01
C MET A 1 8.93 -14.93 13.44
N LYS A 2 9.49 -13.79 13.85
CA LYS A 2 9.10 -12.46 13.40
C LYS A 2 10.19 -11.90 12.50
N VAL A 3 9.86 -11.62 11.24
CA VAL A 3 10.79 -11.06 10.25
C VAL A 3 10.29 -9.67 9.87
N GLU A 4 11.14 -8.67 10.00
CA GLU A 4 10.76 -7.26 9.84
C GLU A 4 11.83 -6.48 9.08
N LEU A 5 11.39 -5.43 8.39
CA LEU A 5 12.26 -4.41 7.81
C LEU A 5 12.11 -3.11 8.58
N LYS A 6 13.23 -2.50 8.97
CA LYS A 6 13.30 -1.16 9.57
C LYS A 6 14.12 -0.24 8.68
N ASN A 7 13.96 1.07 8.88
CA ASN A 7 14.72 2.09 8.15
C ASN A 7 14.63 1.95 6.61
N ILE A 8 13.43 1.59 6.11
CA ILE A 8 13.19 1.35 4.69
C ILE A 8 13.33 2.65 3.89
N GLN A 9 14.24 2.67 2.92
CA GLN A 9 14.45 3.76 1.98
C GLN A 9 14.12 3.28 0.57
N ILE A 10 13.15 3.93 -0.09
CA ILE A 10 12.74 3.60 -1.46
C ILE A 10 13.20 4.70 -2.42
N ASN A 11 13.90 4.32 -3.48
CA ASN A 11 14.31 5.21 -4.56
C ASN A 11 13.38 5.04 -5.78
N LYS A 12 12.28 5.81 -5.78
CA LYS A 12 11.30 5.77 -6.88
C LYS A 12 11.88 6.06 -8.28
N ALA A 13 12.98 6.83 -8.37
CA ALA A 13 13.60 7.14 -9.66
C ALA A 13 14.36 5.95 -10.27
N LYS A 14 14.68 4.93 -9.45
CA LYS A 14 15.33 3.68 -9.88
C LYS A 14 14.40 2.47 -9.91
N SER A 15 13.16 2.63 -9.42
CA SER A 15 12.14 1.57 -9.43
C SER A 15 11.51 1.41 -10.82
N GLU A 16 12.15 0.66 -11.72
CA GLU A 16 11.63 0.41 -13.07
C GLU A 16 10.59 -0.71 -13.08
N THR A 17 10.95 -1.87 -12.51
CA THR A 17 10.12 -3.09 -12.49
C THR A 17 9.79 -3.55 -11.08
N SER A 18 10.71 -3.36 -10.13
CA SER A 18 10.53 -3.63 -8.69
C SER A 18 10.81 -2.34 -7.90
N ASN A 19 10.51 -2.34 -6.59
CA ASN A 19 10.95 -1.25 -5.74
C ASN A 19 12.48 -1.27 -5.62
N ALA A 20 13.17 -0.19 -6.00
CA ALA A 20 14.56 0.01 -5.64
C ALA A 20 14.61 0.45 -4.17
N TYR A 21 15.22 -0.33 -3.29
CA TYR A 21 15.24 -0.03 -1.86
C TYR A 21 16.51 -0.48 -1.13
N SER A 22 16.69 0.08 0.06
CA SER A 22 17.58 -0.44 1.11
C SER A 22 16.84 -0.42 2.44
N ALA A 23 17.00 -1.48 3.23
CA ALA A 23 16.36 -1.61 4.53
C ALA A 23 17.18 -2.49 5.47
N GLU A 24 17.01 -2.29 6.76
CA GLU A 24 17.61 -3.14 7.79
C GLU A 24 16.70 -4.33 8.09
N LEU A 25 17.26 -5.53 7.97
CA LEU A 25 16.58 -6.79 8.27
C LEU A 25 16.69 -7.11 9.77
N PHE A 26 15.55 -7.29 10.41
CA PHE A 26 15.42 -7.77 11.78
C PHE A 26 14.72 -9.12 11.81
N VAL A 27 15.24 -10.06 12.61
CA VAL A 27 14.63 -11.37 12.87
C VAL A 27 14.56 -11.57 14.38
N ASP A 28 13.36 -11.75 14.91
CA ASP A 28 13.08 -11.86 16.36
C ASP A 28 13.81 -10.75 17.15
N ASP A 29 13.65 -9.50 16.69
CA ASP A 29 14.27 -8.27 17.21
C ASP A 29 15.81 -8.18 17.10
N VAL A 30 16.48 -9.15 16.50
CA VAL A 30 17.92 -9.10 16.20
C VAL A 30 18.17 -8.48 14.83
N ARG A 31 19.01 -7.43 14.79
CA ARG A 31 19.45 -6.75 13.55
C ARG A 31 20.41 -7.67 12.79
N ALA A 32 19.91 -8.39 11.79
CA ALA A 32 20.61 -9.48 11.12
C ALA A 32 21.31 -9.06 9.80
N GLY A 33 20.84 -8.02 9.13
CA GLY A 33 21.51 -7.60 7.89
C GLY A 33 20.89 -6.38 7.23
N VAL A 34 21.31 -6.15 6.00
CA VAL A 34 20.74 -5.16 5.10
C VAL A 34 20.15 -5.88 3.88
N ALA A 35 18.89 -5.59 3.57
CA ALA A 35 18.22 -6.03 2.34
C ALA A 35 18.23 -4.89 1.32
N THR A 36 18.59 -5.19 0.08
CA THR A 36 18.65 -4.22 -1.02
C THR A 36 18.12 -4.80 -2.33
N ASN A 37 17.36 -4.00 -3.07
CA ASN A 37 16.94 -4.30 -4.45
C ASN A 37 17.25 -3.08 -5.33
N ASP A 38 17.67 -3.30 -6.57
CA ASP A 38 18.06 -2.23 -7.50
C ASP A 38 16.89 -1.65 -8.31
N GLY A 39 15.73 -2.28 -8.26
CA GLY A 39 14.51 -1.85 -8.94
C GLY A 39 14.34 -2.36 -10.37
N GLN A 40 15.26 -3.19 -10.89
CA GLN A 40 15.23 -3.67 -12.27
C GLN A 40 14.50 -5.00 -12.45
N GLY A 41 13.77 -5.46 -11.42
CA GLY A 41 13.11 -6.76 -11.43
C GLY A 41 14.07 -7.93 -11.12
N GLY A 42 15.26 -7.61 -10.62
CA GLY A 42 16.23 -8.59 -10.13
C GLY A 42 15.98 -8.98 -8.67
N VAL A 43 16.93 -9.75 -8.14
CA VAL A 43 16.81 -10.34 -6.81
C VAL A 43 17.06 -9.33 -5.69
N THR A 44 16.44 -9.56 -4.54
CA THR A 44 16.77 -8.86 -3.30
C THR A 44 18.02 -9.46 -2.68
N PHE A 45 19.08 -8.67 -2.60
CA PHE A 45 20.33 -9.03 -1.96
C PHE A 45 20.25 -8.81 -0.45
N ILE A 46 20.61 -9.84 0.33
CA ILE A 46 20.67 -9.77 1.79
C ILE A 46 22.14 -9.86 2.22
N SER A 47 22.66 -8.77 2.78
CA SER A 47 24.01 -8.67 3.31
C SER A 47 23.99 -8.87 4.84
N PRO A 48 24.46 -10.01 5.38
CA PRO A 48 24.55 -10.23 6.83
C PRO A 48 25.54 -9.25 7.48
N PHE A 49 25.30 -8.85 8.74
CA PHE A 49 26.25 -8.00 9.46
C PHE A 49 27.46 -8.77 9.99
N ASP A 50 27.28 -10.04 10.38
CA ASP A 50 28.31 -10.91 10.92
C ASP A 50 28.01 -12.40 10.67
N GLU A 51 28.90 -13.29 11.09
CA GLU A 51 28.73 -14.74 10.92
C GLU A 51 27.52 -15.30 11.69
N ALA A 52 27.21 -14.75 12.86
CA ALA A 52 26.04 -15.17 13.64
C ALA A 52 24.74 -14.86 12.87
N SER A 53 24.70 -13.70 12.22
CA SER A 53 23.59 -13.25 11.39
C SER A 53 23.32 -14.16 10.20
N ILE A 54 24.34 -14.83 9.65
CA ILE A 54 24.15 -15.81 8.57
C ILE A 54 23.21 -16.93 9.03
N ASN A 55 23.40 -17.44 10.24
CA ASN A 55 22.55 -18.52 10.77
C ASN A 55 21.12 -18.04 11.04
N ILE A 56 20.97 -16.80 11.51
CA ILE A 56 19.66 -16.16 11.71
C ILE A 56 18.92 -16.00 10.38
N ILE A 57 19.60 -15.49 9.35
CA ILE A 57 19.04 -15.31 7.99
C ILE A 57 18.67 -16.66 7.38
N ARG A 58 19.49 -17.71 7.55
CA ARG A 58 19.13 -19.07 7.11
C ARG A 58 17.91 -19.62 7.83
N ALA A 59 17.75 -19.35 9.13
CA ALA A 59 16.57 -19.75 9.88
C ALA A 59 15.33 -18.99 9.39
N ALA A 60 15.47 -17.69 9.09
CA ALA A 60 14.41 -16.88 8.49
C ALA A 60 14.01 -17.38 7.10
N GLN A 61 14.96 -17.76 6.25
CA GLN A 61 14.69 -18.38 4.96
C GLN A 61 13.84 -19.65 5.11
N LYS A 62 14.26 -20.58 5.98
CA LYS A 62 13.50 -21.82 6.24
C LYS A 62 12.11 -21.54 6.78
N TYR A 63 11.97 -20.53 7.65
CA TYR A 63 10.67 -20.12 8.16
C TYR A 63 9.78 -19.58 7.03
N CYS A 64 10.29 -18.70 6.17
CA CYS A 64 9.55 -18.16 5.02
C CYS A 64 9.10 -19.26 4.06
N GLU A 65 9.90 -20.31 3.85
CA GLU A 65 9.52 -21.49 3.05
C GLU A 65 8.32 -22.27 3.62
N THR A 66 8.00 -22.11 4.92
CA THR A 66 6.79 -22.70 5.52
C THR A 66 5.54 -21.83 5.37
N LEU A 67 5.71 -20.58 4.95
CA LEU A 67 4.59 -19.66 4.75
C LEU A 67 3.82 -20.02 3.47
N PRO A 68 2.53 -19.63 3.36
CA PRO A 68 1.77 -19.83 2.14
C PRO A 68 2.48 -19.20 0.93
N PRO A 69 2.44 -19.86 -0.23
CA PRO A 69 3.08 -19.34 -1.43
C PRO A 69 2.50 -17.98 -1.83
N LEU A 70 3.31 -17.18 -2.52
CA LEU A 70 2.87 -15.94 -3.12
C LEU A 70 2.01 -16.26 -4.35
N VAL A 71 0.77 -15.79 -4.35
CA VAL A 71 -0.14 -15.93 -5.51
C VAL A 71 0.03 -14.72 -6.43
N ILE A 72 0.32 -15.00 -7.70
CA ILE A 72 0.51 -14.00 -8.75
C ILE A 72 -0.60 -14.19 -9.79
N GLY A 73 -1.19 -13.08 -10.25
CA GLY A 73 -2.29 -13.11 -11.22
C GLY A 73 -3.67 -13.08 -10.57
N ASP A 74 -4.69 -12.98 -11.41
CA ASP A 74 -6.09 -12.84 -11.02
C ASP A 74 -6.97 -13.84 -11.78
N GLY A 75 -8.11 -14.22 -11.21
CA GLY A 75 -9.06 -15.14 -11.84
C GLY A 75 -8.48 -16.55 -12.04
N ASP A 76 -8.61 -17.06 -13.27
CA ASP A 76 -8.17 -18.41 -13.67
C ASP A 76 -6.66 -18.48 -14.00
N ASP A 77 -6.00 -17.33 -14.22
CA ASP A 77 -4.57 -17.22 -14.56
C ASP A 77 -3.67 -17.06 -13.31
N LYS A 78 -4.08 -17.66 -12.19
CA LYS A 78 -3.32 -17.58 -10.94
C LYS A 78 -2.19 -18.59 -10.94
N ASP A 79 -0.97 -18.07 -10.83
CA ASP A 79 0.22 -18.85 -10.52
C ASP A 79 0.60 -18.70 -9.05
N SER A 80 1.41 -19.63 -8.56
CA SER A 80 1.93 -19.57 -7.19
C SER A 80 3.44 -19.77 -7.18
N LEU A 81 4.14 -18.88 -6.48
CA LEU A 81 5.57 -19.02 -6.21
C LEU A 81 5.77 -19.47 -4.76
N PRO A 82 6.60 -20.50 -4.50
CA PRO A 82 7.00 -20.85 -3.14
C PRO A 82 7.55 -19.62 -2.41
N MET A 83 7.09 -19.39 -1.18
CA MET A 83 7.54 -18.24 -0.42
C MET A 83 9.02 -18.39 -0.06
N THR A 84 9.80 -17.35 -0.31
CA THR A 84 11.21 -17.24 0.10
C THR A 84 11.38 -16.03 1.00
N LEU A 85 12.52 -15.92 1.70
CA LEU A 85 12.80 -14.71 2.49
C LEU A 85 12.78 -13.48 1.59
N GLU A 86 13.42 -13.54 0.44
CA GLU A 86 13.43 -12.48 -0.57
C GLU A 86 12.01 -12.02 -0.95
N LEU A 87 11.14 -12.95 -1.37
CA LEU A 87 9.77 -12.61 -1.77
C LEU A 87 8.99 -12.00 -0.60
N TYR A 88 9.20 -12.53 0.61
CA TYR A 88 8.57 -12.00 1.81
C TYR A 88 9.03 -10.57 2.13
N LEU A 89 10.33 -10.27 1.99
CA LEU A 89 10.86 -8.93 2.18
C LEU A 89 10.32 -7.95 1.13
N ASP A 90 10.21 -8.38 -0.12
CA ASP A 90 9.63 -7.57 -1.19
C ASP A 90 8.14 -7.28 -0.93
N GLU A 91 7.36 -8.26 -0.47
CA GLU A 91 5.98 -8.02 -0.02
C GLU A 91 5.92 -6.96 1.08
N LEU A 92 6.82 -7.01 2.08
CA LEU A 92 6.86 -6.01 3.16
C LEU A 92 7.16 -4.60 2.61
N VAL A 93 8.10 -4.48 1.67
CA VAL A 93 8.41 -3.21 1.01
C VAL A 93 7.24 -2.71 0.17
N ASP A 94 6.54 -3.59 -0.53
CA ASP A 94 5.35 -3.23 -1.30
C ASP A 94 4.23 -2.70 -0.39
N LYS A 95 3.96 -3.35 0.76
CA LYS A 95 2.99 -2.83 1.75
C LYS A 95 3.40 -1.45 2.24
N PHE A 96 4.68 -1.28 2.55
CA PHE A 96 5.22 -0.02 3.03
C PHE A 96 5.09 1.09 1.98
N ALA A 97 5.43 0.81 0.72
CA ALA A 97 5.33 1.73 -0.40
C ALA A 97 3.87 2.13 -0.66
N PHE A 98 2.97 1.15 -0.66
CA PHE A 98 1.53 1.33 -0.81
C PHE A 98 0.98 2.26 0.28
N ASN A 99 1.30 2.00 1.54
CA ASN A 99 0.86 2.82 2.67
C ASN A 99 1.43 4.25 2.59
N GLN A 100 2.71 4.42 2.22
CA GLN A 100 3.28 5.75 2.02
C GLN A 100 2.58 6.52 0.89
N GLN A 101 2.22 5.85 -0.20
CA GLN A 101 1.52 6.49 -1.30
C GLN A 101 0.10 6.87 -0.91
N MET A 102 -0.62 5.97 -0.22
CA MET A 102 -1.95 6.24 0.32
C MET A 102 -1.94 7.45 1.25
N GLN A 103 -0.99 7.54 2.18
CA GLN A 103 -0.86 8.70 3.09
C GLN A 103 -0.58 10.02 2.35
N LYS A 104 0.16 9.98 1.24
CA LYS A 104 0.36 11.17 0.37
C LYS A 104 -0.92 11.56 -0.35
N ASP A 105 -1.70 10.58 -0.80
CA ASP A 105 -2.94 10.81 -1.54
C ASP A 105 -4.08 11.26 -0.62
N MET A 106 -4.11 10.85 0.66
CA MET A 106 -5.03 11.36 1.68
C MET A 106 -4.97 12.89 1.83
N LYS A 107 -3.81 13.51 1.55
CA LYS A 107 -3.66 14.97 1.57
C LYS A 107 -4.34 15.66 0.39
N LYS A 108 -4.59 14.93 -0.69
CA LYS A 108 -5.19 15.46 -1.92
C LYS A 108 -6.70 15.23 -1.97
N GLY A 109 -7.24 14.28 -1.19
CA GLY A 109 -8.64 13.92 -1.30
C GLY A 109 -9.08 12.76 -0.42
N ILE A 110 -10.18 12.14 -0.81
CA ILE A 110 -10.80 11.01 -0.09
C ILE A 110 -10.31 9.70 -0.69
N ILE A 111 -9.85 8.81 0.17
CA ILE A 111 -9.38 7.46 -0.15
C ILE A 111 -10.50 6.48 0.14
N MET A 112 -10.99 5.79 -0.89
CA MET A 112 -12.00 4.75 -0.79
C MET A 112 -11.39 3.41 -1.20
N GLY A 113 -11.55 2.36 -0.41
CA GLY A 113 -10.91 1.09 -0.73
C GLY A 113 -11.13 -0.02 0.27
N ILE A 114 -10.41 -1.10 0.05
CA ILE A 114 -10.28 -2.22 0.98
C ILE A 114 -8.91 -2.06 1.65
N GLU A 115 -8.90 -2.02 2.97
CA GLU A 115 -7.70 -1.77 3.76
C GLU A 115 -6.62 -2.81 3.47
N GLY A 116 -5.38 -2.36 3.25
CA GLY A 116 -4.23 -3.23 2.96
C GLY A 116 -4.19 -3.82 1.54
N GLU A 117 -5.25 -3.70 0.75
CA GLU A 117 -5.34 -4.29 -0.60
C GLU A 117 -5.27 -3.23 -1.71
N ARG A 118 -6.30 -2.39 -1.82
CA ARG A 118 -6.47 -1.45 -2.95
C ARG A 118 -7.29 -0.25 -2.54
N TYR A 119 -6.98 0.90 -3.14
CA TYR A 119 -7.74 2.12 -2.94
C TYR A 119 -7.92 2.91 -4.23
N GLN A 120 -8.86 3.84 -4.18
CA GLN A 120 -9.11 4.86 -5.19
C GLN A 120 -9.03 6.23 -4.53
N LEU A 121 -8.38 7.18 -5.20
CA LEU A 121 -8.33 8.58 -4.78
C LEU A 121 -9.46 9.35 -5.48
N CYS A 122 -10.32 9.96 -4.69
CA CYS A 122 -11.21 11.02 -5.13
C CYS A 122 -10.58 12.37 -4.77
N GLU A 123 -9.92 13.00 -5.76
CA GLU A 123 -9.23 14.27 -5.57
C GLU A 123 -10.21 15.40 -5.21
N LEU A 124 -9.81 16.22 -4.24
CA LEU A 124 -10.55 17.41 -3.81
C LEU A 124 -9.74 18.67 -4.06
N SER A 125 -10.41 19.69 -4.58
CA SER A 125 -9.89 21.04 -4.70
C SER A 125 -10.96 22.02 -4.22
N PRO A 126 -10.79 22.67 -3.04
CA PRO A 126 -9.63 22.62 -2.13
C PRO A 126 -9.40 21.25 -1.45
N SER A 127 -8.19 21.03 -0.92
CA SER A 127 -7.81 19.78 -0.23
C SER A 127 -8.67 19.51 1.02
N PRO A 128 -8.70 18.27 1.54
CA PRO A 128 -9.41 17.97 2.78
C PRO A 128 -9.01 18.87 3.95
N GLU A 129 -7.71 19.10 4.15
CA GLU A 129 -7.19 19.98 5.20
C GLU A 129 -7.68 21.43 5.03
N ALA A 130 -7.63 21.97 3.81
CA ALA A 130 -8.11 23.32 3.53
C ALA A 130 -9.62 23.48 3.79
N LEU A 131 -10.41 22.45 3.49
CA LEU A 131 -11.84 22.43 3.77
C LEU A 131 -12.13 22.37 5.29
N LEU A 132 -11.32 21.63 6.05
CA LEU A 132 -11.48 21.49 7.49
C LEU A 132 -11.19 22.78 8.27
N ASN A 133 -10.40 23.69 7.70
CA ASN A 133 -9.96 24.94 8.35
C ASN A 133 -11.07 26.01 8.51
N ASN A 134 -12.26 25.84 7.93
CA ASN A 134 -13.36 26.78 8.16
C ASN A 134 -14.74 26.10 8.13
N PRO A 135 -15.77 26.69 8.80
CA PRO A 135 -17.08 26.07 8.93
C PRO A 135 -17.79 25.77 7.60
N LYS A 136 -17.64 26.63 6.60
CA LYS A 136 -18.25 26.43 5.27
C LYS A 136 -17.61 25.23 4.56
N GLY A 137 -16.28 25.11 4.60
CA GLY A 137 -15.55 23.98 4.04
C GLY A 137 -15.91 22.66 4.74
N ARG A 138 -16.06 22.66 6.06
CA ARG A 138 -16.53 21.48 6.82
C ARG A 138 -17.94 21.04 6.38
N ALA A 139 -18.86 21.98 6.21
CA ALA A 139 -20.20 21.68 5.72
C ALA A 139 -20.19 21.11 4.29
N LEU A 140 -19.37 21.68 3.40
CA LEU A 140 -19.18 21.17 2.04
C LEU A 140 -18.58 19.76 2.04
N LEU A 141 -17.58 19.50 2.87
CA LEU A 141 -16.96 18.18 3.01
C LEU A 141 -17.96 17.16 3.53
N ALA A 142 -18.74 17.48 4.57
CA ALA A 142 -19.75 16.58 5.11
C ALA A 142 -20.82 16.24 4.05
N LYS A 143 -21.29 17.24 3.31
CA LYS A 143 -22.21 17.05 2.20
C LYS A 143 -21.59 16.17 1.11
N PHE A 144 -20.34 16.43 0.73
CA PHE A 144 -19.63 15.63 -0.26
C PHE A 144 -19.50 14.15 0.16
N MET A 145 -19.19 13.91 1.43
CA MET A 145 -19.08 12.56 2.00
C MET A 145 -20.41 11.80 1.89
N VAL A 146 -21.52 12.44 2.24
CA VAL A 146 -22.85 11.81 2.20
C VAL A 146 -23.40 11.67 0.77
N ASP A 147 -23.28 12.70 -0.05
CA ASP A 147 -23.93 12.77 -1.35
C ASP A 147 -23.15 12.06 -2.47
N PHE A 148 -21.81 11.96 -2.35
CA PHE A 148 -20.95 11.41 -3.40
C PHE A 148 -20.10 10.23 -2.95
N VAL A 149 -19.45 10.30 -1.78
CA VAL A 149 -18.56 9.23 -1.32
C VAL A 149 -19.36 8.01 -0.91
N LYS A 150 -20.36 8.18 -0.04
CA LYS A 150 -21.19 7.07 0.46
C LYS A 150 -21.85 6.25 -0.65
N PRO A 151 -22.48 6.85 -1.69
CA PRO A 151 -23.08 6.08 -2.77
C PRO A 151 -22.05 5.44 -3.71
N ALA A 152 -20.81 5.93 -3.72
CA ALA A 152 -19.74 5.37 -4.54
C ALA A 152 -19.02 4.17 -3.90
N LEU A 153 -19.19 3.95 -2.58
CA LEU A 153 -18.62 2.79 -1.89
C LEU A 153 -19.28 1.50 -2.37
N LYS A 154 -18.44 0.55 -2.80
CA LYS A 154 -18.87 -0.81 -3.14
C LYS A 154 -18.85 -1.72 -1.91
N GLU A 155 -19.43 -2.90 -2.03
CA GLU A 155 -19.37 -3.93 -0.99
C GLU A 155 -17.91 -4.18 -0.53
N GLY A 156 -17.72 -4.20 0.79
CA GLY A 156 -16.40 -4.33 1.43
C GLY A 156 -15.52 -3.07 1.42
N GLN A 157 -15.89 -2.00 0.71
CA GLN A 157 -15.12 -0.76 0.70
C GLN A 157 -15.49 0.17 1.85
N ARG A 158 -14.51 0.95 2.28
CA ARG A 158 -14.65 2.03 3.26
C ARG A 158 -13.78 3.22 2.91
N VAL A 159 -14.02 4.35 3.57
CA VAL A 159 -13.06 5.47 3.58
C VAL A 159 -11.89 5.11 4.49
N LEU A 160 -10.68 5.24 3.95
CA LEU A 160 -9.42 4.87 4.60
C LEU A 160 -8.63 6.08 5.13
N ASN A 161 -9.13 7.30 4.95
CA ASN A 161 -8.45 8.50 5.45
C ASN A 161 -8.23 8.47 6.96
N THR A 162 -6.97 8.54 7.38
CA THR A 162 -6.58 8.71 8.80
C THR A 162 -6.35 10.17 9.17
N ASN A 163 -6.44 11.09 8.20
CA ASN A 163 -6.26 12.54 8.38
C ASN A 163 -7.59 13.32 8.49
N LEU A 164 -8.73 12.61 8.53
CA LEU A 164 -10.04 13.20 8.74
C LEU A 164 -10.49 12.96 10.18
N PRO A 165 -11.24 13.90 10.78
CA PRO A 165 -11.89 13.66 12.06
C PRO A 165 -12.89 12.50 11.99
N GLU A 166 -13.04 11.76 13.09
CA GLU A 166 -13.91 10.58 13.18
C GLU A 166 -15.36 10.92 12.80
N GLU A 167 -15.84 12.13 13.12
CA GLU A 167 -17.21 12.53 12.77
C GLU A 167 -17.48 12.52 11.26
N PHE A 168 -16.46 12.67 10.41
CA PHE A 168 -16.62 12.56 8.95
C PHE A 168 -16.58 11.10 8.47
N LEU A 169 -15.76 10.27 9.12
CA LEU A 169 -15.69 8.84 8.81
C LEU A 169 -17.01 8.15 9.16
N ALA A 170 -17.61 8.51 10.30
CA ALA A 170 -18.90 7.99 10.76
C ALA A 170 -20.09 8.32 9.83
N LEU A 171 -19.96 9.32 8.93
CA LEU A 171 -21.00 9.62 7.94
C LEU A 171 -21.17 8.51 6.89
N VAL A 172 -20.08 7.79 6.60
CA VAL A 172 -19.95 6.92 5.44
C VAL A 172 -19.53 5.49 5.78
N ASN A 173 -18.67 5.32 6.79
CA ASN A 173 -18.21 4.00 7.22
C ASN A 173 -19.21 3.39 8.21
N PRO A 174 -19.55 2.10 8.08
CA PRO A 174 -20.34 1.40 9.09
C PRO A 174 -19.56 1.31 10.43
N PRO A 175 -20.26 1.16 11.58
CA PRO A 175 -19.62 0.93 12.86
C PRO A 175 -18.70 -0.30 12.82
N ALA A 176 -17.55 -0.22 13.51
CA ALA A 176 -16.47 -1.21 13.46
C ALA A 176 -16.90 -2.67 13.77
N ASP A 177 -18.02 -2.88 14.47
CA ASP A 177 -18.51 -4.19 14.90
C ASP A 177 -19.14 -5.04 13.77
N MET A 178 -19.28 -4.53 12.55
CA MET A 178 -19.87 -5.27 11.42
C MET A 178 -18.86 -5.81 10.39
N THR A 179 -17.56 -5.60 10.57
CA THR A 179 -16.52 -6.01 9.59
C THR A 179 -15.57 -7.06 10.15
N ASN A 180 -16.10 -8.23 10.55
CA ASN A 180 -15.27 -9.42 10.77
C ASN A 180 -15.46 -10.40 9.59
N GLN A 181 -14.83 -10.09 8.46
CA GLN A 181 -14.39 -11.11 7.51
C GLN A 181 -12.88 -10.90 7.27
N PRO A 182 -12.05 -11.94 7.45
CA PRO A 182 -10.64 -11.83 7.16
C PRO A 182 -10.46 -11.59 5.67
N ALA A 183 -9.76 -10.50 5.32
CA ALA A 183 -9.35 -10.19 3.97
C ALA A 183 -8.67 -11.41 3.32
N SER A 184 -9.24 -11.90 2.22
CA SER A 184 -8.60 -12.90 1.38
C SER A 184 -7.35 -12.27 0.76
N LYS A 185 -6.20 -12.92 0.93
CA LYS A 185 -4.89 -12.50 0.40
C LYS A 185 -4.96 -12.24 -1.10
N ALA A 186 -5.15 -10.99 -1.49
CA ALA A 186 -4.94 -10.51 -2.85
C ALA A 186 -3.63 -9.71 -2.87
N SER A 187 -2.71 -10.15 -3.72
CA SER A 187 -1.44 -9.50 -3.99
C SER A 187 -1.67 -8.11 -4.58
N TYR A 188 -0.75 -7.17 -4.29
CA TYR A 188 -0.86 -5.77 -4.67
C TYR A 188 -0.99 -5.63 -6.19
N ALA A 189 -2.22 -5.36 -6.66
CA ALA A 189 -2.46 -4.97 -8.04
C ALA A 189 -1.72 -3.66 -8.31
N ARG A 190 -0.70 -3.71 -9.19
CA ARG A 190 -0.02 -2.53 -9.70
C ARG A 190 -1.06 -1.59 -10.30
N SER A 191 -1.26 -0.41 -9.72
CA SER A 191 -2.13 0.60 -10.29
C SER A 191 -1.61 0.98 -11.69
N PRO A 192 -2.37 0.76 -12.77
CA PRO A 192 -1.99 1.30 -14.05
C PRO A 192 -2.12 2.81 -13.95
N HIS A 193 -1.00 3.53 -14.07
CA HIS A 193 -1.02 4.96 -14.32
C HIS A 193 -1.78 5.22 -15.63
N LYS A 194 -3.10 5.44 -15.53
CA LYS A 194 -3.89 5.98 -16.64
C LYS A 194 -3.49 7.43 -16.83
N ARG A 195 -2.56 7.69 -17.75
CA ARG A 195 -2.44 9.00 -18.39
C ARG A 195 -3.79 9.29 -19.06
N LYS A 196 -4.52 10.30 -18.59
CA LYS A 196 -5.64 10.86 -19.35
C LYS A 196 -5.07 11.40 -20.68
N PRO A 197 -5.70 11.12 -21.83
CA PRO A 197 -5.33 11.80 -23.07
C PRO A 197 -5.68 13.29 -22.96
N LEU A 198 -4.76 14.14 -23.42
CA LEU A 198 -4.98 15.58 -23.57
C LEU A 198 -6.20 15.81 -24.48
N PRO A 199 -7.09 16.77 -24.16
CA PRO A 199 -8.20 17.11 -25.05
C PRO A 199 -7.65 17.64 -26.37
N GLY A 200 -8.10 17.03 -27.47
CA GLY A 200 -7.74 17.38 -28.82
C GLY A 200 -8.05 18.86 -29.12
N LYS A 201 -7.07 19.54 -29.72
CA LYS A 201 -7.30 20.81 -30.40
C LYS A 201 -8.08 20.52 -31.69
N ASN A 202 -9.40 20.56 -31.61
CA ASN A 202 -10.23 20.77 -32.79
C ASN A 202 -10.26 22.28 -33.09
N GLY A 203 -9.60 22.65 -34.20
CA GLY A 203 -9.99 23.67 -35.17
C GLY A 203 -10.06 25.14 -34.73
N LEU A 204 -9.37 26.00 -35.47
CA LEU A 204 -9.97 27.16 -36.16
C LEU A 204 -8.93 27.87 -37.04
N ALA A 205 -9.34 28.04 -38.31
CA ALA A 205 -8.75 28.81 -39.42
C ALA A 205 -7.45 28.29 -40.06
#